data_AF-A0A382YIX8-F1
#
_entry.id   AF-A0A382YIX8-F1
#
_cell.length_a   1.000
_cell.length_b   1.000
_cell.length_c   1.000
_cell.angle_alpha   90.00
_cell.angle_beta   90.00
_cell.angle_gamma   90.00
#
_symmetry.space_group_name_H-M   'P 1'
#
loop_
_entity.id
_entity.type
_entity.pdbx_description
1 polymer ?
#
loop_
_entity_poly.entity_id
_entity_poly.type
_entity_poly.pdbx_seq_one_letter_code
_entity_poly.pdbx_strand_id
1 'polypeptide(L)'
;AQRIPRIKVPAKRVPELVSALTSFYSTNRQDNEEFNDFLERTGVETISSIVRLYSEIPPNGAANNLYMDWEKTILYKLERGEGECMV
;
A
#
# COMPACT_ATOMS: atom_id res chain seq x y z
N ALA A 1 -23.16 2.57 -5.23
CA ALA A 1 -21.74 2.22 -5.26
C ALA A 1 -21.30 1.73 -3.87
N GLN A 2 -20.82 0.49 -3.77
CA GLN A 2 -20.25 -0.07 -2.54
C GLN A 2 -18.99 0.73 -2.17
N ARG A 3 -18.89 1.19 -0.92
CA ARG A 3 -17.74 1.99 -0.46
C ARG A 3 -16.53 1.07 -0.25
N ILE A 4 -15.40 1.40 -0.89
CA ILE A 4 -14.13 0.69 -0.68
C ILE A 4 -13.64 0.95 0.75
N PRO A 5 -13.35 -0.10 1.55
CA PRO A 5 -12.86 0.08 2.91
C PRO A 5 -11.49 0.75 2.90
N ARG A 6 -11.28 1.69 3.84
CA ARG A 6 -10.00 2.37 4.00
C ARG A 6 -9.04 1.47 4.77
N ILE A 7 -8.17 0.77 4.05
CA ILE A 7 -7.09 -0.05 4.62
C ILE A 7 -5.79 0.75 4.59
N LYS A 8 -5.04 0.75 5.70
CA LYS A 8 -3.72 1.40 5.77
C LYS A 8 -2.66 0.46 5.19
N VAL A 9 -1.83 0.97 4.29
CA VAL A 9 -0.75 0.22 3.65
C VAL A 9 0.56 0.99 3.81
N PRO A 10 1.68 0.35 4.19
CA PRO A 10 2.99 1.01 4.21
C PRO A 10 3.36 1.55 2.83
N ALA A 11 3.83 2.80 2.77
CA ALA A 11 4.15 3.47 1.50
C ALA A 11 5.13 2.66 0.62
N LYS A 12 6.11 2.01 1.24
CA LYS A 12 7.10 1.16 0.56
C LYS A 12 6.50 -0.07 -0.13
N ARG A 13 5.30 -0.51 0.24
CA ARG A 13 4.58 -1.63 -0.38
C ARG A 13 3.55 -1.20 -1.42
N VAL A 14 3.30 0.11 -1.56
CA VAL A 14 2.35 0.64 -2.55
C VAL A 14 2.71 0.24 -3.97
N PRO A 15 3.98 0.29 -4.43
CA PRO A 15 4.34 -0.14 -5.78
C PRO A 15 3.96 -1.61 -6.06
N GLU A 16 4.25 -2.50 -5.11
CA GLU A 16 3.91 -3.93 -5.21
C GLU A 16 2.38 -4.13 -5.24
N LEU A 17 1.65 -3.43 -4.36
CA LEU A 17 0.19 -3.48 -4.33
C LEU A 17 -0.44 -3.02 -5.65
N VAL A 18 0.05 -1.92 -6.23
CA VAL A 18 -0.45 -1.41 -7.53
C VAL A 18 -0.19 -2.44 -8.63
N SER A 19 0.99 -3.07 -8.66
CA SER A 19 1.31 -4.13 -9.60
C SER A 19 0.38 -5.35 -9.44
N ALA A 20 0.09 -5.76 -8.21
CA ALA A 20 -0.81 -6.88 -7.93
C ALA A 20 -2.25 -6.58 -8.38
N LEU A 21 -2.76 -5.38 -8.10
CA LEU A 21 -4.12 -4.97 -8.51
C LEU A 21 -4.27 -4.86 -10.02
N THR A 22 -3.28 -4.26 -10.70
CA THR A 22 -3.28 -4.13 -12.16
C THR A 22 -3.16 -5.50 -12.84
N SER A 23 -2.32 -6.39 -12.32
CA SER A 23 -2.21 -7.78 -12.81
C SER A 23 -3.51 -8.56 -12.60
N PHE A 24 -4.14 -8.41 -11.43
CA PHE A 24 -5.42 -9.02 -11.12
C PHE A 24 -6.51 -8.56 -12.08
N TYR A 25 -6.63 -7.25 -12.31
CA TYR A 25 -7.55 -6.69 -13.29
C TYR A 25 -7.26 -7.22 -14.70
N SER A 26 -6.02 -7.13 -15.16
CA SER A 26 -5.66 -7.52 -16.53
C SER A 26 -5.91 -9.01 -16.83
N THR A 27 -5.78 -9.87 -15.82
CA THR A 27 -5.95 -11.33 -15.97
C THR A 27 -7.41 -11.77 -15.86
N ASN A 28 -8.22 -11.06 -15.07
CA ASN A 28 -9.58 -11.48 -14.72
C ASN A 28 -10.67 -10.63 -15.37
N ARG A 29 -10.31 -9.57 -16.11
CA ARG A 29 -11.27 -8.78 -16.88
C ARG A 29 -11.86 -9.60 -18.01
N GLN A 30 -13.11 -9.32 -18.34
CA GLN A 30 -13.76 -9.84 -19.54
C GLN A 30 -13.45 -8.93 -20.74
N ASP A 31 -13.78 -9.43 -21.92
CA ASP A 31 -13.61 -8.65 -23.15
C ASP A 31 -14.56 -7.44 -23.13
N ASN A 32 -14.04 -6.27 -23.52
CA ASN A 32 -14.75 -4.98 -23.46
C ASN A 32 -15.28 -4.58 -22.05
N GLU A 33 -14.75 -5.16 -20.96
CA GLU A 33 -15.13 -4.77 -19.59
C GLU A 33 -14.34 -3.55 -19.12
N GLU A 34 -15.03 -2.49 -18.65
CA GLU A 34 -14.39 -1.36 -17.97
C GLU A 34 -14.05 -1.70 -16.51
N PHE A 35 -13.14 -0.93 -15.92
CA PHE A 35 -12.69 -1.18 -14.55
C PHE A 35 -13.81 -1.09 -13.51
N ASN A 36 -14.78 -0.18 -13.70
CA ASN A 36 -15.91 -0.05 -12.77
C ASN A 36 -16.81 -1.28 -12.83
N ASP A 37 -17.12 -1.78 -14.02
CA ASP A 37 -17.91 -3.00 -14.21
C ASP A 37 -17.20 -4.22 -13.61
N PHE A 38 -15.87 -4.30 -13.80
CA PHE A 38 -15.04 -5.33 -13.18
C PHE A 38 -15.13 -5.28 -11.64
N LEU A 39 -15.10 -4.10 -11.04
CA LEU A 39 -15.24 -3.93 -9.60
C LEU A 39 -16.63 -4.32 -9.09
N GLU A 40 -17.68 -3.99 -9.84
CA GLU A 40 -19.06 -4.38 -9.50
C GLU A 40 -19.24 -5.90 -9.58
N ARG A 41 -18.69 -6.56 -10.60
CA ARG A 41 -18.75 -8.01 -10.76
C ARG A 41 -17.91 -8.77 -9.75
N THR A 42 -16.67 -8.32 -9.52
CA THR A 42 -15.69 -9.02 -8.67
C THR A 42 -15.92 -8.75 -7.19
N GLY A 43 -16.56 -7.62 -6.88
CA GLY A 43 -16.86 -7.20 -5.53
C GLY A 43 -15.66 -6.56 -4.82
N VAL A 44 -15.99 -5.57 -3.99
CA VAL A 44 -15.02 -4.79 -3.20
C VAL A 44 -14.27 -5.66 -2.18
N GLU A 45 -14.87 -6.74 -1.69
CA GLU A 45 -14.24 -7.65 -0.72
C GLU A 45 -13.05 -8.41 -1.30
N THR A 46 -13.11 -8.78 -2.57
CA THR A 46 -12.01 -9.45 -3.28
C THR A 46 -10.79 -8.52 -3.37
N ILE A 47 -11.02 -7.28 -3.78
CA ILE A 47 -9.97 -6.24 -3.83
C ILE A 47 -9.42 -5.97 -2.43
N SER A 48 -10.30 -5.87 -1.43
CA SER A 48 -9.91 -5.64 -0.04
C SER A 48 -9.04 -6.77 0.51
N SER A 49 -9.29 -8.01 0.08
CA SER A 49 -8.48 -9.18 0.46
C SER A 49 -7.07 -9.10 -0.13
N ILE A 50 -6.92 -8.65 -1.38
CA ILE A 50 -5.62 -8.39 -2.00
C ILE A 50 -4.89 -7.29 -1.22
N VAL A 51 -5.56 -6.17 -0.94
CA VAL A 51 -4.95 -5.04 -0.19
C VAL A 51 -4.48 -5.46 1.20
N ARG A 52 -5.21 -6.34 1.89
CA ARG A 52 -4.83 -6.84 3.23
C ARG A 52 -3.48 -7.55 3.24
N LEU A 53 -3.12 -8.28 2.19
CA LEU A 53 -1.81 -8.97 2.08
C LEU A 53 -0.64 -7.98 2.15
N TYR A 54 -0.84 -6.74 1.70
CA TYR A 54 0.20 -5.71 1.71
C TYR A 54 0.15 -4.83 2.97
N SER A 55 -0.89 -4.97 3.80
CA SER A 55 -1.12 -4.13 4.98
C SER A 55 -0.34 -4.54 6.23
N GLU A 56 0.16 -5.78 6.28
CA GLU A 56 0.79 -6.33 7.50
C GLU A 56 2.14 -5.68 7.80
N ILE A 57 2.29 -5.12 9.01
CA ILE A 57 3.57 -4.55 9.45
C ILE A 57 4.25 -5.56 10.38
N PRO A 58 5.44 -6.09 10.03
CA PRO A 58 6.12 -7.03 10.90
C PRO A 58 6.57 -6.33 12.20
N PRO A 59 6.67 -7.06 13.32
CA PRO A 59 7.15 -6.50 14.58
C PRO A 59 8.54 -5.86 14.43
N ASN A 60 8.76 -4.78 15.19
CA ASN A 60 10.00 -4.02 15.19
C ASN A 60 11.22 -4.93 15.38
N GLY A 61 12.18 -4.83 14.47
CA GLY A 61 13.41 -5.64 14.44
C GLY A 61 13.60 -6.43 13.15
N ALA A 62 12.52 -6.96 12.57
CA ALA A 62 12.58 -7.71 11.30
C ALA A 62 12.31 -6.83 10.07
N ALA A 63 11.53 -5.75 10.20
CA ALA A 63 11.06 -4.93 9.10
C ALA A 63 11.87 -3.65 8.89
N ASN A 64 13.19 -3.70 9.03
CA ASN A 64 14.06 -2.52 9.06
C ASN A 64 13.77 -1.56 7.86
N ASN A 65 13.59 -2.12 6.66
CA ASN A 65 13.33 -1.32 5.46
C ASN A 65 12.00 -0.54 5.51
N LEU A 66 10.94 -1.04 6.15
CA LEU A 66 9.65 -0.30 6.22
C LEU A 66 9.71 0.94 7.10
N TYR A 67 10.68 0.99 8.03
CA TYR A 67 10.90 2.10 8.97
C TYR A 67 12.09 2.98 8.58
N MET A 68 12.79 2.61 7.50
CA MET A 68 13.82 3.42 6.88
C MET A 68 13.20 4.29 5.80
N ASP A 69 13.75 5.48 5.62
CA ASP A 69 13.46 6.28 4.42
C ASP A 69 13.99 5.56 3.16
N TRP A 70 13.61 6.02 1.96
CA TRP A 70 14.18 5.48 0.73
C TRP A 70 15.65 5.88 0.55
N GLU A 71 16.02 7.08 0.98
CA GLU A 71 17.37 7.63 0.79
C GLU A 71 18.28 7.41 2.01
N LYS A 72 17.79 6.70 3.04
CA LYS A 72 18.53 6.47 4.29
C LYS A 72 18.74 4.98 4.54
N THR A 73 19.95 4.64 4.94
CA THR A 73 20.35 3.30 5.39
C THR A 73 20.41 3.17 6.90
N ILE A 74 20.01 4.22 7.63
CA ILE A 74 19.96 4.25 9.09
C ILE A 74 18.50 4.25 9.56
N LEU A 75 18.25 3.58 10.68
CA LEU A 75 16.97 3.69 11.38
C LEU A 75 16.72 5.15 11.78
N TYR A 76 15.46 5.59 11.69
CA TYR A 76 15.08 6.88 12.25
C TYR A 76 15.45 6.92 13.73
N LYS A 77 16.24 7.92 14.11
CA LYS A 77 16.56 8.25 15.49
C LYS A 77 16.03 9.64 15.75
N LEU A 78 15.26 9.80 16.82
CA LEU A 78 14.80 11.10 17.25
C LEU A 78 16.01 11.89 17.79
N GLU A 79 16.69 12.60 16.91
CA GLU A 79 17.74 13.55 17.27
C GLU A 79 17.13 14.95 17.27
N ARG A 80 17.27 15.68 18.37
CA ARG A 80 16.99 17.13 18.36
C ARG A 80 18.13 17.78 17.58
N GLY A 81 17.88 18.19 16.34
CA GLY A 81 18.67 19.24 15.73
C GLY A 81 18.47 20.54 16.53
N GLU A 82 19.49 21.40 16.59
CA GLU A 82 19.24 22.81 16.90
C GLU A 82 18.22 23.30 15.88
N GLY A 83 17.00 23.58 16.34
CA GLY A 83 15.87 23.79 15.45
C GLY A 83 16.14 24.97 14.52
N GLU A 84 15.97 24.76 13.21
CA GLU A 84 15.95 25.84 12.22
C GLU A 84 14.72 26.77 12.35
N CYS A 85 13.91 26.59 13.40
CA CYS A 85 13.10 27.68 13.93
C CYS A 85 14.01 28.62 14.75
N MET A 86 14.93 29.28 14.06
CA MET A 86 15.62 30.47 14.56
C MET A 86 14.66 31.65 14.37
N VAL A 87 14.09 32.11 15.50
CA VAL A 87 13.35 33.38 15.79
C VAL A 87 12.32 33.89 14.78
#